data_AF-A0A5K0WAM0-F1
#
_entry.id   AF-A0A5K0WAM0-F1
#
_cell.length_a   1.000
_cell.length_b   1.000
_cell.length_c   1.000
_cell.angle_alpha   90.00
_cell.angle_beta   90.00
_cell.angle_gamma   90.00
#
_symmetry.space_group_name_H-M   'P 1'
#
loop_
_entity.id
_entity.type
_entity.pdbx_description
1 polymer ?
#
loop_
_entity_poly.entity_id
_entity_poly.type
_entity_poly.pdbx_seq_one_letter_code
_entity_poly.pdbx_strand_id
1 'polypeptide(L)'
;MEEKMNVQEQGTMEQASQAHLQNLFNSYMKSYSVKAALELGIADVIHSHGQPLTAPQLAAKIPISSSVDVSRLDRLMRLLVHTGVFAEEKSLAGEEGEEVLYGLTPVSKLMLRDSPVSMSPLVMLGVHPLFVSAWDNLAAWFRSTEGYPTAFEAKHGEPLWIKASHDPALNKLFNESMSSLSKLLMGSMVERCGEVFKGVSSLVDVGGGDGTVAGLIADAFPHIKCMLLDLPHVVASSSLQIPNVVAIGGDMFESVPPADAVLLK
;
A
#
# COMPACT_ATOMS: atom_id res chain seq x y z
N MET A 1 -15.21 43.50 17.90
CA MET A 1 -16.16 43.54 16.77
C MET A 1 -16.12 42.15 16.17
N GLU A 2 -16.77 41.21 16.86
CA GLU A 2 -16.95 39.83 16.37
C GLU A 2 -18.10 39.87 15.38
N GLU A 3 -17.81 39.59 14.12
CA GLU A 3 -18.84 39.36 13.11
C GLU A 3 -19.72 38.20 13.56
N LYS A 4 -20.96 38.52 13.92
CA LYS A 4 -22.01 37.52 14.10
C LYS A 4 -22.28 36.89 12.74
N MET A 5 -21.64 35.74 12.47
CA MET A 5 -22.02 34.86 11.35
C MET A 5 -23.53 34.66 11.35
N ASN A 6 -24.14 34.76 10.18
CA ASN A 6 -25.58 34.67 10.01
C ASN A 6 -26.07 33.26 10.40
N VAL A 7 -27.29 33.12 10.94
CA VAL A 7 -27.83 31.83 11.45
C VAL A 7 -27.84 30.74 10.37
N GLN A 8 -27.99 31.12 9.09
CA GLN A 8 -27.93 30.22 7.94
C GLN A 8 -26.50 29.79 7.57
N GLU A 9 -25.50 30.65 7.81
CA GLU A 9 -24.07 30.33 7.71
C GLU A 9 -23.61 29.44 8.88
N GLN A 10 -24.16 29.66 10.08
CA GLN A 10 -23.92 28.79 11.23
C GLN A 10 -24.51 27.39 11.03
N GLY A 11 -25.74 27.29 10.51
CA GLY A 11 -26.37 25.99 10.21
C GLY A 11 -25.67 25.19 9.11
N THR A 12 -25.11 25.87 8.10
CA THR A 12 -24.32 25.23 7.04
C THR A 12 -22.92 24.80 7.52
N MET A 13 -22.28 25.60 8.38
CA MET A 13 -21.00 25.26 9.02
C MET A 13 -21.14 24.05 9.96
N GLU A 14 -22.22 23.97 10.74
CA GLU A 14 -22.47 22.84 11.63
C GLU A 14 -22.72 21.54 10.85
N GLN A 15 -23.54 21.58 9.80
CA GLN A 15 -23.78 20.42 8.93
C GLN A 15 -22.51 19.95 8.23
N ALA A 16 -21.69 20.88 7.71
CA ALA A 16 -20.41 20.56 7.10
C ALA A 16 -19.45 19.91 8.12
N SER A 17 -19.43 20.40 9.35
CA SER A 17 -18.63 19.85 10.45
C SER A 17 -19.08 18.43 10.82
N GLN A 18 -20.38 18.20 10.94
CA GLN A 18 -20.96 16.88 11.20
C GLN A 18 -20.62 15.89 10.08
N ALA A 19 -20.79 16.30 8.82
CA ALA A 19 -20.46 15.48 7.66
C ALA A 19 -18.95 15.18 7.60
N HIS A 20 -18.10 16.15 7.94
CA HIS A 20 -16.66 15.94 7.98
C HIS A 20 -16.26 14.93 9.07
N LEU A 21 -16.76 15.08 10.29
CA LEU A 21 -16.49 14.12 11.36
C LEU A 21 -17.01 12.72 11.02
N GLN A 22 -18.19 12.63 10.40
CA GLN A 22 -18.73 11.37 9.87
C GLN A 22 -17.81 10.74 8.83
N ASN A 23 -17.29 11.52 7.90
CA ASN A 23 -16.34 11.02 6.91
C ASN A 23 -15.04 10.51 7.53
N LEU A 24 -14.55 11.16 8.59
CA LEU A 24 -13.35 10.75 9.31
C LEU A 24 -13.57 9.43 10.05
N PHE A 25 -14.59 9.31 10.90
CA PHE A 25 -14.78 8.08 11.67
C PHE A 25 -15.22 6.90 10.78
N ASN A 26 -15.89 7.15 9.65
CA ASN A 26 -16.26 6.10 8.69
C ASN A 26 -15.13 5.74 7.71
N SER A 27 -13.97 6.39 7.78
CA SER A 27 -12.86 6.18 6.83
C SER A 27 -12.36 4.74 6.80
N TYR A 28 -12.38 4.01 7.93
CA TYR A 28 -12.00 2.61 7.99
C TYR A 28 -12.84 1.74 7.04
N MET A 29 -14.14 2.04 6.87
CA MET A 29 -15.00 1.28 5.94
C MET A 29 -14.48 1.39 4.51
N LYS A 30 -13.92 2.53 4.12
CA LYS A 30 -13.30 2.71 2.80
C LYS A 30 -12.07 1.81 2.67
N SER A 31 -11.18 1.81 3.65
CA SER A 31 -9.98 0.96 3.66
C SER A 31 -10.31 -0.53 3.59
N TYR A 32 -11.26 -1.00 4.39
CA TYR A 32 -11.68 -2.40 4.40
C TYR A 32 -12.50 -2.80 3.15
N SER A 33 -13.17 -1.85 2.49
CA SER A 33 -13.82 -2.10 1.20
C SER A 33 -12.79 -2.31 0.09
N VAL A 34 -11.70 -1.53 0.09
CA VAL A 34 -10.57 -1.76 -0.83
C VAL A 34 -9.91 -3.11 -0.56
N LYS A 35 -9.69 -3.45 0.72
CA LYS A 35 -9.21 -4.77 1.13
C LYS A 35 -10.08 -5.90 0.58
N ALA A 36 -11.41 -5.80 0.77
CA ALA A 36 -12.34 -6.81 0.27
C ALA A 36 -12.26 -6.96 -1.25
N ALA A 37 -12.13 -5.85 -1.99
CA ALA A 37 -11.96 -5.91 -3.44
C ALA A 37 -10.65 -6.59 -3.88
N LEU A 38 -9.56 -6.43 -3.13
CA LEU A 38 -8.29 -7.12 -3.35
C LEU A 38 -8.40 -8.63 -3.09
N GLU A 39 -9.02 -9.00 -1.97
CA GLU A 39 -9.21 -10.40 -1.58
C GLU A 39 -10.11 -11.13 -2.59
N LEU A 40 -11.16 -10.45 -3.08
CA LEU A 40 -12.05 -10.95 -4.12
C LEU A 40 -11.46 -10.89 -5.54
N GLY A 41 -10.31 -10.25 -5.74
CA GLY A 41 -9.66 -10.14 -7.06
C GLY A 41 -10.49 -9.36 -8.08
N ILE A 42 -11.32 -8.40 -7.63
CA ILE A 42 -12.29 -7.70 -8.49
C ILE A 42 -11.58 -6.97 -9.64
N ALA A 43 -10.49 -6.27 -9.34
CA ALA A 43 -9.73 -5.54 -10.36
C ALA A 43 -9.14 -6.49 -11.41
N ASP A 44 -8.57 -7.62 -10.99
CA ASP A 44 -8.00 -8.63 -11.88
C ASP A 44 -9.07 -9.29 -12.77
N VAL A 45 -10.27 -9.54 -12.23
CA VAL A 45 -11.40 -10.09 -12.98
C VAL A 45 -11.86 -9.14 -14.09
N ILE A 46 -12.06 -7.85 -13.78
CA ILE A 46 -12.44 -6.85 -14.78
C ILE A 46 -11.30 -6.67 -15.81
N HIS A 47 -10.05 -6.64 -15.34
CA HIS A 47 -8.88 -6.47 -16.21
C HIS A 47 -8.73 -7.63 -17.21
N SER A 48 -8.80 -8.88 -16.73
CA SER A 48 -8.70 -10.08 -17.56
C SER A 48 -9.88 -10.22 -18.53
N HIS A 49 -11.06 -9.72 -18.17
CA HIS A 49 -12.19 -9.68 -19.10
C HIS A 49 -12.01 -8.64 -20.22
N GLY A 50 -11.34 -7.52 -19.93
CA GLY A 50 -11.01 -6.48 -20.89
C GLY A 50 -12.11 -5.45 -21.17
N GLN A 51 -13.27 -5.58 -20.53
CA GLN A 51 -14.41 -4.65 -20.61
C GLN A 51 -15.13 -4.56 -19.26
N PRO A 52 -15.91 -3.49 -19.00
CA PRO A 52 -16.77 -3.37 -17.82
C PRO A 52 -17.75 -4.55 -17.67
N LEU A 53 -18.06 -4.92 -16.43
CA LEU A 53 -18.88 -6.09 -16.08
C LEU A 53 -20.07 -5.72 -15.20
N THR A 54 -21.20 -6.38 -15.39
CA THR A 54 -22.36 -6.23 -14.49
C THR A 54 -22.09 -6.94 -13.16
N ALA A 55 -22.80 -6.59 -12.07
CA ALA A 55 -22.62 -7.28 -10.78
C ALA A 55 -22.81 -8.81 -10.88
N PRO A 56 -23.84 -9.35 -11.59
CA PRO A 56 -23.97 -10.79 -11.81
C PRO A 56 -22.78 -11.41 -12.56
N GLN A 57 -22.30 -10.76 -13.63
CA GLN A 57 -21.17 -11.27 -14.40
C GLN A 57 -19.87 -11.25 -13.61
N LEU A 58 -19.64 -10.19 -12.83
CA LEU A 58 -18.50 -10.07 -11.93
C LEU A 58 -18.55 -11.17 -10.85
N ALA A 59 -19.69 -11.34 -10.18
CA ALA A 59 -19.91 -12.38 -9.18
C ALA A 59 -19.61 -13.78 -9.71
N ALA A 60 -20.02 -14.07 -10.96
CA ALA A 60 -19.79 -15.36 -11.60
C ALA A 60 -18.32 -15.64 -11.98
N LYS A 61 -17.49 -14.59 -12.10
CA LYS A 61 -16.08 -14.68 -12.50
C LYS A 61 -15.09 -14.59 -11.34
N ILE A 62 -15.53 -14.18 -10.15
CA ILE A 62 -14.68 -14.13 -8.95
C ILE A 62 -14.23 -15.57 -8.60
N PRO A 63 -12.91 -15.82 -8.45
CA PRO A 63 -12.36 -17.16 -8.31
C PRO A 63 -12.47 -17.69 -6.86
N ILE A 64 -13.68 -17.98 -6.40
CA ILE A 64 -13.93 -18.59 -5.09
C ILE A 64 -14.70 -19.91 -5.22
N SER A 65 -14.61 -20.78 -4.20
CA SER A 65 -15.26 -22.09 -4.19
C SER A 65 -16.77 -22.04 -3.93
N SER A 66 -17.28 -20.93 -3.37
CA SER A 66 -18.70 -20.69 -3.09
C SER A 66 -19.30 -19.65 -4.03
N SER A 67 -20.61 -19.43 -3.99
CA SER A 67 -21.22 -18.33 -4.73
C SER A 67 -20.95 -16.97 -4.05
N VAL A 68 -20.72 -15.93 -4.86
CA VAL A 68 -20.75 -14.54 -4.40
C VAL A 68 -22.19 -14.04 -4.45
N ASP A 69 -22.68 -13.46 -3.35
CA ASP A 69 -23.99 -12.81 -3.32
C ASP A 69 -23.93 -11.51 -4.15
N VAL A 70 -24.70 -11.48 -5.23
CA VAL A 70 -24.73 -10.35 -6.18
C VAL A 70 -25.17 -9.05 -5.51
N SER A 71 -26.14 -9.09 -4.59
CA SER A 71 -26.64 -7.88 -3.93
C SER A 71 -25.60 -7.28 -2.99
N ARG A 72 -24.84 -8.13 -2.29
CA ARG A 72 -23.74 -7.68 -1.42
C ARG A 72 -22.57 -7.12 -2.24
N LEU A 73 -22.23 -7.79 -3.34
CA LEU A 73 -21.19 -7.32 -4.25
C LEU A 73 -21.57 -5.96 -4.86
N ASP A 74 -22.80 -5.80 -5.32
CA ASP A 74 -23.29 -4.55 -5.89
C ASP A 74 -23.17 -3.38 -4.89
N ARG A 75 -23.56 -3.59 -3.63
CA ARG A 75 -23.41 -2.57 -2.58
C ARG A 75 -21.96 -2.18 -2.32
N LEU A 76 -21.04 -3.16 -2.33
CA LEU A 76 -19.60 -2.91 -2.22
C LEU A 76 -19.10 -2.09 -3.41
N MET A 77 -19.49 -2.48 -4.63
CA MET A 77 -19.06 -1.81 -5.85
C MET A 77 -19.57 -0.37 -5.92
N ARG A 78 -20.82 -0.10 -5.54
CA ARG A 78 -21.36 1.26 -5.44
C ARG A 78 -20.56 2.15 -4.50
N LEU A 79 -20.12 1.64 -3.34
CA LEU A 79 -19.25 2.37 -2.43
C LEU A 79 -17.89 2.65 -3.07
N LEU A 80 -17.30 1.65 -3.74
CA LEU A 80 -15.99 1.78 -4.36
C LEU A 80 -16.01 2.68 -5.61
N VAL A 81 -17.13 2.76 -6.32
CA VAL A 81 -17.38 3.75 -7.38
C VAL A 81 -17.45 5.15 -6.77
N HIS A 82 -18.23 5.31 -5.68
CA HIS A 82 -18.36 6.60 -5.01
C HIS A 82 -17.02 7.11 -4.45
N THR A 83 -16.10 6.22 -4.05
CA THR A 83 -14.74 6.58 -3.62
C THR A 83 -13.74 6.70 -4.77
N GLY A 84 -14.15 6.52 -6.02
CA GLY A 84 -13.31 6.66 -7.22
C GLY A 84 -12.37 5.48 -7.48
N VAL A 85 -12.52 4.37 -6.76
CA VAL A 85 -11.70 3.16 -6.93
C VAL A 85 -12.12 2.40 -8.20
N PHE A 86 -13.41 2.32 -8.49
CA PHE A 86 -13.95 1.76 -9.73
C PHE A 86 -14.81 2.79 -10.47
N ALA A 87 -15.13 2.52 -11.73
CA ALA A 87 -16.02 3.34 -12.54
C ALA A 87 -17.38 2.64 -12.70
N GLU A 88 -18.43 3.44 -12.83
CA GLU A 88 -19.76 3.00 -13.24
C GLU A 88 -20.02 3.47 -14.67
N GLU A 89 -20.47 2.57 -15.52
CA GLU A 89 -20.93 2.84 -16.87
C GLU A 89 -22.38 2.36 -17.01
N LYS A 90 -23.19 3.14 -17.72
CA LYS A 90 -24.58 2.79 -18.03
C LYS A 90 -24.67 2.25 -19.44
N SER A 91 -25.20 1.04 -19.59
CA SER A 91 -25.46 0.43 -20.89
C SER A 91 -26.95 0.42 -21.19
N LEU A 92 -27.31 0.82 -22.41
CA LEU A 92 -28.67 0.69 -22.96
C LEU A 92 -28.90 -0.66 -23.66
N ALA A 93 -27.94 -1.59 -23.58
CA ALA A 93 -27.95 -2.83 -24.35
C ALA A 93 -28.82 -3.96 -23.74
N GLY A 94 -29.43 -3.75 -22.57
CA GLY A 94 -30.26 -4.75 -21.91
C GLY A 94 -31.70 -4.79 -22.43
N GLU A 95 -32.27 -5.99 -22.55
CA GLU A 95 -33.69 -6.19 -22.90
C GLU A 95 -34.66 -5.61 -21.85
N GLU A 96 -34.19 -5.33 -20.63
CA GLU A 96 -34.97 -4.86 -19.47
C GLU A 96 -34.68 -3.40 -19.04
N GLY A 97 -33.82 -2.66 -19.73
CA GLY A 97 -33.51 -1.24 -19.43
C GLY A 97 -32.01 -0.92 -19.21
N GLU A 98 -31.72 0.22 -18.59
CA GLU A 98 -30.35 0.65 -18.24
C GLU A 98 -29.69 -0.35 -17.29
N GLU A 99 -28.58 -0.96 -17.71
CA GLU A 99 -27.78 -1.86 -16.87
C GLU A 99 -26.51 -1.16 -16.38
N VAL A 100 -26.19 -1.36 -15.10
CA VAL A 100 -24.97 -0.84 -14.45
C VAL A 100 -23.81 -1.79 -14.70
N LEU A 101 -22.75 -1.25 -15.30
CA LEU A 101 -21.48 -1.93 -15.55
C LEU A 101 -20.38 -1.31 -14.68
N TYR A 102 -19.49 -2.15 -14.16
CA TYR A 102 -18.36 -1.74 -13.36
C TYR A 102 -17.05 -1.86 -14.14
N GLY A 103 -16.33 -0.75 -14.28
CA GLY A 103 -15.07 -0.63 -14.99
C GLY A 103 -13.88 -0.27 -14.09
N LEU A 104 -12.66 -0.37 -14.63
CA LEU A 104 -11.44 0.04 -13.94
C LEU A 104 -11.20 1.56 -14.05
N THR A 105 -10.64 2.13 -12.99
CA THR A 105 -10.05 3.48 -12.96
C THR A 105 -8.52 3.38 -12.86
N PRO A 106 -7.78 4.49 -12.98
CA PRO A 106 -6.34 4.48 -12.66
C PRO A 106 -6.05 3.96 -11.24
N VAL A 107 -6.94 4.19 -10.27
CA VAL A 107 -6.78 3.72 -8.88
C VAL A 107 -6.92 2.20 -8.79
N SER A 108 -7.96 1.60 -9.37
CA SER A 108 -8.08 0.12 -9.36
C SER A 108 -7.01 -0.58 -10.19
N LYS A 109 -6.40 0.09 -11.18
CA LYS A 109 -5.22 -0.46 -11.89
C LYS A 109 -3.99 -0.62 -10.99
N LEU A 110 -3.87 0.19 -9.93
CA LEU A 110 -2.82 0.01 -8.91
C LEU A 110 -3.09 -1.21 -8.01
N MET A 111 -4.26 -1.85 -8.12
CA MET A 111 -4.62 -3.04 -7.34
C MET A 111 -4.37 -4.35 -8.09
N LEU A 112 -3.98 -4.29 -9.37
CA LEU A 112 -3.74 -5.49 -10.19
C LEU A 112 -2.52 -6.25 -9.68
N ARG A 113 -2.64 -7.57 -9.51
CA ARG A 113 -1.59 -8.39 -8.88
C ARG A 113 -0.33 -8.49 -9.72
N ASP A 114 -0.49 -8.62 -11.03
CA ASP A 114 0.61 -8.81 -11.99
C ASP A 114 1.20 -7.47 -12.50
N SER A 115 0.73 -6.34 -11.95
CA SER A 115 1.25 -5.02 -12.33
C SER A 115 2.60 -4.75 -11.66
N PRO A 116 3.62 -4.27 -12.40
CA PRO A 116 4.91 -3.89 -11.81
C PRO A 116 4.81 -2.73 -10.81
N VAL A 117 3.72 -1.96 -10.86
CA VAL A 117 3.41 -0.83 -9.97
C VAL A 117 2.23 -1.13 -9.04
N SER A 118 1.94 -2.42 -8.80
CA SER A 118 0.88 -2.83 -7.87
C SER A 118 1.13 -2.32 -6.45
N MET A 119 0.13 -1.68 -5.85
CA MET A 119 0.11 -1.24 -4.46
C MET A 119 -0.63 -2.23 -3.54
N SER A 120 -1.05 -3.38 -4.05
CA SER A 120 -1.81 -4.38 -3.29
C SER A 120 -1.13 -4.84 -2.01
N PRO A 121 0.19 -5.16 -1.99
CA PRO A 121 0.87 -5.53 -0.75
C PRO A 121 0.81 -4.40 0.30
N LEU A 122 1.05 -3.16 -0.13
CA LEU A 122 1.03 -1.98 0.75
C LEU A 122 -0.34 -1.77 1.39
N VAL A 123 -1.42 -1.90 0.61
CA VAL A 123 -2.80 -1.84 1.14
C VAL A 123 -3.03 -2.94 2.17
N MET A 124 -2.65 -4.18 1.85
CA MET A 124 -2.82 -5.34 2.73
C MET A 124 -2.04 -5.20 4.04
N LEU A 125 -0.83 -4.63 4.00
CA LEU A 125 -0.04 -4.33 5.19
C LEU A 125 -0.72 -3.25 6.06
N GLY A 126 -1.20 -2.16 5.44
CA GLY A 126 -1.83 -1.05 6.16
C GLY A 126 -3.09 -1.45 6.93
N VAL A 127 -3.83 -2.46 6.44
CA VAL A 127 -5.02 -3.03 7.09
C VAL A 127 -4.74 -4.35 7.81
N HIS A 128 -3.48 -4.73 7.96
CA HIS A 128 -3.09 -5.94 8.66
C HIS A 128 -3.47 -5.85 10.15
N PRO A 129 -3.97 -6.93 10.79
CA PRO A 129 -4.44 -6.89 12.18
C PRO A 129 -3.41 -6.33 13.18
N LEU A 130 -2.12 -6.58 12.97
CA LEU A 130 -1.05 -6.04 13.82
C LEU A 130 -0.96 -4.51 13.76
N PHE A 131 -1.12 -3.91 12.57
CA PHE A 131 -1.12 -2.45 12.42
C PHE A 131 -2.41 -1.85 12.98
N VAL A 132 -3.55 -2.44 12.64
CA VAL A 132 -4.86 -1.95 13.11
C VAL A 132 -4.97 -1.99 14.63
N SER A 133 -4.49 -3.05 15.27
CA SER A 133 -4.48 -3.16 16.74
C SER A 133 -3.51 -2.19 17.42
N ALA A 134 -2.44 -1.75 16.75
CA ALA A 134 -1.58 -0.68 17.25
C ALA A 134 -2.31 0.68 17.23
N TRP A 135 -3.09 0.95 16.17
CA TRP A 135 -3.94 2.14 16.10
C TRP A 135 -5.05 2.13 17.15
N ASP A 136 -5.68 0.98 17.38
CA ASP A 136 -6.66 0.78 18.46
C ASP A 136 -6.06 1.07 19.85
N ASN A 137 -4.75 0.82 20.03
CA ASN A 137 -4.03 1.07 21.27
C ASN A 137 -3.53 2.51 21.47
N LEU A 138 -3.75 3.41 20.50
CA LEU A 138 -3.07 4.70 20.44
C LEU A 138 -3.33 5.57 21.70
N ALA A 139 -4.58 5.63 22.15
CA ALA A 139 -4.93 6.41 23.35
C ALA A 139 -4.35 5.81 24.65
N ALA A 140 -4.21 4.49 24.72
CA ALA A 140 -3.59 3.82 25.86
C ALA A 140 -2.07 4.08 25.88
N TRP A 141 -1.42 4.02 24.71
CA TRP A 141 0.00 4.37 24.56
C TRP A 141 0.29 5.80 25.03
N PHE A 142 -0.50 6.80 24.62
CA PHE A 142 -0.31 8.19 25.07
C PHE A 142 -0.43 8.40 26.59
N ARG A 143 -1.14 7.51 27.29
CA ARG A 143 -1.31 7.57 28.75
C ARG A 143 -0.30 6.70 29.50
N SER A 144 0.42 5.84 28.78
CA SER A 144 1.32 4.88 29.39
C SER A 144 2.59 5.57 29.93
N THR A 145 3.08 5.08 31.06
CA THR A 145 4.38 5.44 31.63
C THR A 145 5.45 4.39 31.35
N GLU A 146 5.11 3.30 30.64
CA GLU A 146 5.98 2.15 30.39
C GLU A 146 7.12 2.45 29.40
N GLY A 147 7.15 3.66 28.81
CA GLY A 147 8.30 4.16 28.05
C GLY A 147 8.49 3.55 26.66
N TYR A 148 7.52 2.78 26.14
CA TYR A 148 7.58 2.27 24.78
C TYR A 148 7.63 3.42 23.75
N PRO A 149 8.62 3.42 22.84
CA PRO A 149 8.83 4.51 21.89
C PRO A 149 7.74 4.60 20.82
N THR A 150 7.00 3.51 20.57
CA THR A 150 5.95 3.45 19.54
C THR A 150 4.66 2.80 20.05
N ALA A 151 3.51 3.17 19.48
CA ALA A 151 2.22 2.54 19.78
C ALA A 151 2.19 1.05 19.39
N PHE A 152 2.96 0.67 18.36
CA PHE A 152 3.12 -0.72 17.95
C PHE A 152 3.81 -1.54 19.04
N GLU A 153 4.95 -1.06 19.54
CA GLU A 153 5.68 -1.72 20.64
C GLU A 153 4.84 -1.77 21.92
N ALA A 154 4.15 -0.68 22.26
CA ALA A 154 3.24 -0.67 23.40
C ALA A 154 2.11 -1.70 23.30
N LYS A 155 1.67 -2.04 22.08
CA LYS A 155 0.63 -3.06 21.86
C LYS A 155 1.18 -4.48 21.81
N HIS A 156 2.36 -4.66 21.22
CA HIS A 156 2.88 -5.97 20.83
C HIS A 156 4.10 -6.44 21.63
N GLY A 157 4.65 -5.59 22.50
CA GLY A 157 5.78 -5.87 23.38
C GLY A 157 7.16 -5.83 22.72
N GLU A 158 7.22 -5.67 21.39
CA GLU A 158 8.46 -5.69 20.61
C GLU A 158 8.32 -4.84 19.34
N PRO A 159 9.45 -4.37 18.76
CA PRO A 159 9.42 -3.62 17.50
C PRO A 159 8.94 -4.46 16.32
N LEU A 160 8.40 -3.79 15.30
CA LEU A 160 7.85 -4.44 14.11
C LEU A 160 8.87 -5.37 13.41
N TRP A 161 10.12 -4.95 13.25
CA TRP A 161 11.15 -5.74 12.57
C TRP A 161 11.54 -7.00 13.35
N ILE A 162 11.52 -6.97 14.68
CA ILE A 162 11.71 -8.16 15.51
C ILE A 162 10.51 -9.10 15.34
N LYS A 163 9.30 -8.57 15.39
CA LYS A 163 8.07 -9.35 15.18
C LYS A 163 8.02 -10.01 13.81
N ALA A 164 8.41 -9.28 12.76
CA ALA A 164 8.52 -9.79 11.40
C ALA A 164 9.56 -10.92 11.30
N SER A 165 10.69 -10.81 11.99
CA SER A 165 11.71 -11.87 12.00
C SER A 165 11.21 -13.23 12.53
N HIS A 166 10.17 -13.22 13.36
CA HIS A 166 9.54 -14.42 13.93
C HIS A 166 8.38 -14.97 13.08
N ASP A 167 7.86 -14.19 12.13
CA ASP A 167 6.71 -14.54 11.28
C ASP A 167 7.07 -14.37 9.80
N PRO A 168 7.40 -15.47 9.09
CA PRO A 168 7.78 -15.41 7.68
C PRO A 168 6.71 -14.80 6.77
N ALA A 169 5.42 -14.94 7.10
CA ALA A 169 4.33 -14.37 6.30
C ALA A 169 4.26 -12.85 6.49
N LEU A 170 4.41 -12.37 7.72
CA LEU A 170 4.51 -10.94 8.00
C LEU A 170 5.76 -10.32 7.38
N ASN A 171 6.92 -10.97 7.52
CA ASN A 171 8.18 -10.51 6.91
C ASN A 171 8.04 -10.38 5.40
N LYS A 172 7.49 -11.42 4.74
CA LYS A 172 7.25 -11.40 3.31
C LYS A 172 6.32 -10.26 2.91
N LEU A 173 5.18 -10.11 3.58
CA LEU A 173 4.21 -9.04 3.28
C LEU A 173 4.84 -7.65 3.48
N PHE A 174 5.62 -7.46 4.54
CA PHE A 174 6.31 -6.20 4.81
C PHE A 174 7.33 -5.87 3.71
N ASN A 175 8.17 -6.83 3.33
CA ASN A 175 9.18 -6.64 2.29
C ASN A 175 8.54 -6.39 0.92
N GLU A 176 7.49 -7.15 0.55
CA GLU A 176 6.72 -6.91 -0.69
C GLU A 176 6.06 -5.52 -0.70
N SER A 177 5.57 -5.06 0.45
CA SER A 177 4.99 -3.71 0.60
C SER A 177 6.04 -2.63 0.39
N MET A 178 7.21 -2.75 1.01
CA MET A 178 8.30 -1.78 0.83
C MET A 178 8.86 -1.81 -0.60
N SER A 179 8.97 -2.99 -1.21
CA SER A 179 9.35 -3.16 -2.62
C SER A 179 8.37 -2.47 -3.56
N SER A 180 7.06 -2.69 -3.36
CA SER A 180 6.01 -2.08 -4.18
C SER A 180 6.04 -0.55 -4.15
N LEU A 181 6.20 0.04 -2.95
CA LEU A 181 6.33 1.48 -2.79
C LEU A 181 7.63 2.01 -3.45
N SER A 182 8.72 1.25 -3.34
CA SER A 182 10.00 1.62 -3.94
C SER A 182 9.92 1.64 -5.46
N LYS A 183 9.33 0.62 -6.10
CA LYS A 183 9.16 0.57 -7.57
C LYS A 183 8.40 1.78 -8.10
N LEU A 184 7.36 2.22 -7.38
CA LEU A 184 6.57 3.39 -7.75
C LEU A 184 7.41 4.68 -7.75
N LEU A 185 8.29 4.86 -6.76
CA LEU A 185 9.07 6.08 -6.58
C LEU A 185 10.34 6.10 -7.45
N MET A 186 10.97 4.94 -7.66
CA MET A 186 12.29 4.84 -8.26
C MET A 186 12.35 5.27 -9.72
N GLY A 187 11.32 5.00 -10.52
CA GLY A 187 11.28 5.45 -11.91
C GLY A 187 11.43 6.98 -12.03
N SER A 188 10.68 7.72 -11.20
CA SER A 188 10.78 9.18 -11.13
C SER A 188 12.10 9.66 -10.53
N MET A 189 12.65 8.94 -9.54
CA MET A 189 13.90 9.31 -8.90
C MET A 189 15.09 9.19 -9.86
N VAL A 190 15.19 8.10 -10.61
CA VAL A 190 16.25 7.90 -11.61
C VAL A 190 16.16 8.96 -12.70
N GLU A 191 14.96 9.23 -13.22
CA GLU A 191 14.74 10.21 -14.29
C GLU A 191 15.05 11.65 -13.84
N ARG A 192 14.58 12.05 -12.64
CA ARG A 192 14.62 13.45 -12.21
C ARG A 192 15.83 13.80 -11.35
N CYS A 193 16.44 12.81 -10.71
CA CYS A 193 17.53 13.01 -9.75
C CYS A 193 18.82 12.31 -10.17
N GLY A 194 18.98 11.87 -11.42
CA GLY A 194 20.18 11.13 -11.87
C GLY A 194 21.51 11.84 -11.59
N GLU A 195 21.54 13.17 -11.56
CA GLU A 195 22.73 13.96 -11.24
C GLU A 195 23.30 13.69 -9.84
N VAL A 196 22.49 13.22 -8.86
CA VAL A 196 22.98 12.89 -7.51
C VAL A 196 23.97 11.71 -7.53
N PHE A 197 23.94 10.90 -8.59
CA PHE A 197 24.80 9.74 -8.77
C PHE A 197 26.08 10.06 -9.55
N LYS A 198 26.26 11.30 -10.01
CA LYS A 198 27.43 11.69 -10.79
C LYS A 198 28.71 11.65 -9.94
N GLY A 199 29.69 10.85 -10.38
CA GLY A 199 30.96 10.70 -9.68
C GLY A 199 30.94 9.72 -8.51
N VAL A 200 29.77 9.13 -8.22
CA VAL A 200 29.66 8.02 -7.26
C VAL A 200 30.17 6.75 -7.94
N SER A 201 31.09 6.03 -7.29
CA SER A 201 31.60 4.74 -7.79
C SER A 201 31.13 3.56 -6.94
N SER A 202 30.72 3.81 -5.71
CA SER A 202 30.17 2.84 -4.77
C SER A 202 29.04 3.44 -3.94
N LEU A 203 27.98 2.65 -3.72
CA LEU A 203 26.80 3.05 -2.96
C LEU A 203 26.35 1.92 -2.04
N VAL A 204 25.98 2.25 -0.81
CA VAL A 204 25.30 1.32 0.10
C VAL A 204 23.85 1.77 0.33
N ASP A 205 22.92 0.88 0.05
CA ASP A 205 21.49 1.02 0.34
C ASP A 205 21.22 0.43 1.74
N VAL A 206 21.05 1.30 2.73
CA VAL A 206 20.92 0.94 4.15
C VAL A 206 19.44 0.80 4.49
N GLY A 207 19.05 -0.34 5.06
CA GLY A 207 17.63 -0.71 5.19
C GLY A 207 16.99 -0.95 3.82
N GLY A 208 17.78 -1.40 2.83
CA GLY A 208 17.35 -1.51 1.44
C GLY A 208 16.38 -2.67 1.14
N GLY A 209 15.95 -3.41 2.17
CA GLY A 209 14.93 -4.44 2.10
C GLY A 209 15.34 -5.62 1.23
N ASP A 210 14.49 -5.95 0.25
CA ASP A 210 14.75 -7.03 -0.70
C ASP A 210 15.77 -6.66 -1.80
N GLY A 211 16.34 -5.44 -1.76
CA GLY A 211 17.31 -4.95 -2.74
C GLY A 211 16.70 -4.33 -3.99
N THR A 212 15.36 -4.16 -4.04
CA THR A 212 14.67 -3.55 -5.18
C THR A 212 15.29 -2.21 -5.62
N VAL A 213 15.61 -1.33 -4.67
CA VAL A 213 16.18 -0.01 -4.97
C VAL A 213 17.63 -0.13 -5.47
N ALA A 214 18.48 -0.84 -4.72
CA ALA A 214 19.84 -1.14 -5.14
C ALA A 214 19.92 -1.73 -6.55
N GLY A 215 19.03 -2.67 -6.91
CA GLY A 215 18.97 -3.24 -8.25
C GLY A 215 18.58 -2.24 -9.33
N LEU A 216 17.54 -1.42 -9.08
CA LEU A 216 17.15 -0.37 -10.03
C LEU A 216 18.26 0.68 -10.24
N ILE A 217 19.02 1.00 -9.20
CA ILE A 217 20.19 1.89 -9.31
C ILE A 217 21.31 1.21 -10.10
N ALA A 218 21.63 -0.05 -9.82
CA ALA A 218 22.66 -0.80 -10.54
C ALA A 218 22.33 -0.93 -12.03
N ASP A 219 21.05 -1.15 -12.37
CA ASP A 219 20.59 -1.21 -13.76
C ASP A 219 20.67 0.16 -14.46
N ALA A 220 20.28 1.24 -13.77
CA ALA A 220 20.30 2.59 -14.34
C ALA A 220 21.72 3.18 -14.43
N PHE A 221 22.60 2.83 -13.50
CA PHE A 221 23.96 3.34 -13.37
C PHE A 221 24.98 2.19 -13.22
N PRO A 222 25.29 1.44 -14.30
CA PRO A 222 26.11 0.22 -14.21
C PRO A 222 27.56 0.42 -13.74
N HIS A 223 28.02 1.66 -13.66
CA HIS A 223 29.34 2.02 -13.14
C HIS A 223 29.39 2.06 -11.61
N ILE A 224 28.24 2.11 -10.93
CA ILE A 224 28.14 2.17 -9.48
C ILE A 224 28.11 0.75 -8.93
N LYS A 225 29.04 0.44 -8.02
CA LYS A 225 28.99 -0.80 -7.25
C LYS A 225 27.99 -0.64 -6.11
N CYS A 226 26.86 -1.34 -6.20
CA CYS A 226 25.82 -1.28 -5.18
C CYS A 226 26.03 -2.36 -4.11
N MET A 227 25.89 -1.95 -2.85
CA MET A 227 25.78 -2.84 -1.70
C MET A 227 24.40 -2.65 -1.09
N LEU A 228 23.84 -3.73 -0.57
CA LEU A 228 22.61 -3.73 0.21
C LEU A 228 22.97 -4.08 1.64
N LEU A 229 22.61 -3.24 2.61
CA LEU A 229 22.68 -3.54 4.03
C LEU A 229 21.26 -3.63 4.59
N ASP A 230 20.91 -4.78 5.17
CA ASP A 230 19.67 -4.95 5.93
C ASP A 230 19.85 -6.01 7.04
N LEU A 231 18.84 -6.20 7.87
CA LEU A 231 18.85 -7.22 8.91
C LEU A 231 19.02 -8.62 8.28
N PRO A 232 19.71 -9.55 8.98
CA PRO A 232 20.01 -10.87 8.42
C PRO A 232 18.78 -11.64 7.90
N HIS A 233 17.64 -11.55 8.58
CA HIS A 233 16.41 -12.23 8.17
C HIS A 233 15.79 -11.63 6.90
N VAL A 234 15.98 -10.33 6.66
CA VAL A 234 15.49 -9.64 5.46
C VAL A 234 16.34 -10.06 4.26
N VAL A 235 17.67 -9.98 4.39
CA VAL A 235 18.61 -10.40 3.35
C VAL A 235 18.42 -11.87 2.99
N ALA A 236 18.24 -12.75 3.98
CA ALA A 236 17.97 -14.17 3.74
C ALA A 236 16.64 -14.43 3.01
N SER A 237 15.66 -13.53 3.16
CA SER A 237 14.37 -13.63 2.47
C SER A 237 14.35 -12.98 1.08
N SER A 238 15.38 -12.20 0.73
CA SER A 238 15.52 -11.64 -0.61
C SER A 238 15.80 -12.76 -1.61
N SER A 239 14.86 -12.99 -2.51
CA SER A 239 14.99 -13.94 -3.62
C SER A 239 15.83 -13.38 -4.79
N LEU A 240 16.20 -12.11 -4.70
CA LEU A 240 16.87 -11.38 -5.77
C LEU A 240 18.38 -11.65 -5.69
N GLN A 241 18.85 -12.61 -6.48
CA GLN A 241 20.24 -12.59 -6.95
C GLN A 241 20.37 -11.43 -7.95
N ILE A 242 20.53 -10.21 -7.43
CA ILE A 242 20.70 -9.04 -8.28
C ILE A 242 22.15 -9.05 -8.80
N PRO A 243 22.36 -9.15 -10.12
CA PRO A 243 23.69 -9.02 -10.68
C PRO A 243 24.31 -7.70 -10.23
N ASN A 244 25.56 -7.75 -9.77
CA ASN A 244 26.33 -6.57 -9.35
C ASN A 244 25.88 -5.88 -8.05
N VAL A 245 24.99 -6.50 -7.25
CA VAL A 245 24.70 -6.05 -5.87
C VAL A 245 25.26 -7.05 -4.86
N VAL A 246 26.00 -6.55 -3.87
CA VAL A 246 26.47 -7.35 -2.73
C VAL A 246 25.53 -7.15 -1.55
N ALA A 247 24.81 -8.19 -1.14
CA ALA A 247 23.93 -8.15 0.01
C ALA A 247 24.66 -8.50 1.31
N ILE A 248 24.45 -7.70 2.35
CA ILE A 248 25.15 -7.76 3.62
C ILE A 248 24.08 -7.77 4.72
N GLY A 249 24.01 -8.87 5.47
CA GLY A 249 23.19 -8.97 6.67
C GLY A 249 23.90 -8.33 7.86
N GLY A 250 23.29 -7.34 8.52
CA GLY A 250 23.89 -6.66 9.66
C GLY A 250 22.97 -5.66 10.35
N ASP A 251 23.52 -4.93 11.30
CA ASP A 251 22.85 -3.82 11.99
C ASP A 251 23.52 -2.50 11.62
N MET A 252 22.75 -1.58 11.03
CA MET A 252 23.22 -0.25 10.66
C MET A 252 23.64 0.61 11.85
N PHE A 253 23.15 0.31 13.05
CA PHE A 253 23.55 0.99 14.28
C PHE A 253 24.91 0.53 14.79
N GLU A 254 25.37 -0.66 14.39
CA GLU A 254 26.71 -1.16 14.71
C GLU A 254 27.73 -0.77 13.64
N SER A 255 27.41 -1.01 12.36
CA SER A 255 28.31 -0.69 11.26
C SER A 255 27.59 -0.52 9.93
N VAL A 256 28.06 0.43 9.14
CA VAL A 256 27.66 0.62 7.74
C VAL A 256 28.89 0.42 6.85
N PRO A 257 28.82 -0.44 5.81
CA PRO A 257 29.92 -0.63 4.86
C PRO A 257 30.38 0.69 4.23
N PRO A 258 31.71 0.91 4.09
CA PRO A 258 32.23 2.13 3.48
C PRO A 258 31.87 2.18 1.99
N ALA A 259 31.35 3.33 1.55
CA ALA A 259 31.00 3.62 0.16
C ALA A 259 31.11 5.13 -0.09
N ASP A 260 31.12 5.55 -1.36
CA ASP A 260 31.12 6.98 -1.72
C ASP A 260 29.80 7.66 -1.34
N ALA A 261 28.70 6.89 -1.36
CA ALA A 261 27.37 7.36 -0.99
C ALA A 261 26.61 6.33 -0.13
N VAL A 262 25.81 6.86 0.79
CA VAL A 262 24.83 6.09 1.58
C VAL A 262 23.44 6.51 1.15
N LEU A 263 22.59 5.55 0.82
CA LEU A 263 21.18 5.75 0.56
C LEU A 263 20.39 5.28 1.78
N LEU A 264 19.52 6.16 2.30
CA LEU A 264 18.52 5.89 3.31
C LEU A 264 17.19 6.43 2.77
N LYS A 265 16.20 5.55 2.61
CA LYS A 265 14.90 5.86 1.99
C LYS A 265 13.76 5.81 3.00
#